data_AF-A0A946X507-F1
#
_entry.id   AF-A0A946X507-F1
#
_cell.length_a   1.000
_cell.length_b   1.000
_cell.length_c   1.000
_cell.angle_alpha   90.00
_cell.angle_beta   90.00
_cell.angle_gamma   90.00
#
_symmetry.space_group_name_H-M   'P 1'
#
loop_
_entity.id
_entity.type
_entity.pdbx_description
1 polymer ?
#
loop_
_entity_poly.entity_id
_entity_poly.type
_entity_poly.pdbx_seq_one_letter_code
_entity_poly.pdbx_strand_id
1 'polypeptide(L)'
;MTVEKQHAIQPYAPAAQREIHKAGEWHWEDRWRDLPQGGTVPQGGTSEHYATGGWRSDKPIFDADTCTHCLLCWVFCPDSAIDLDDGKVTGVAYDHCKGCGICAYECPKQGAMVMAPDTQELPQ
;
A
#
# COMPACT_ATOMS: atom_id res chain seq x y z
N MET A 1 -32.91 3.92 -46.78
CA MET A 1 -32.86 3.74 -45.32
C MET A 1 -31.55 3.05 -44.98
N THR A 2 -30.46 3.80 -44.97
CA THR A 2 -29.14 3.29 -44.60
C THR A 2 -28.83 3.86 -43.23
N VAL A 3 -28.81 2.99 -42.23
CA VAL A 3 -28.37 3.32 -40.87
C VAL A 3 -26.89 3.69 -40.97
N GLU A 4 -26.58 4.97 -40.81
CA GLU A 4 -25.21 5.45 -40.70
C GLU A 4 -24.55 4.79 -39.50
N LYS A 5 -23.39 4.19 -39.76
CA LYS A 5 -22.57 3.48 -38.78
C LYS A 5 -22.25 4.42 -37.63
N GLN A 6 -22.70 4.04 -36.44
CA GLN A 6 -22.35 4.66 -35.18
C GLN A 6 -20.83 4.84 -35.08
N HIS A 7 -20.45 6.04 -34.64
CA HIS A 7 -19.11 6.47 -34.31
C HIS A 7 -18.33 5.36 -33.61
N ALA A 8 -17.43 4.72 -34.35
CA ALA A 8 -16.37 3.93 -33.75
C ALA A 8 -15.52 4.91 -32.94
N ILE A 9 -15.64 4.83 -31.62
CA ILE A 9 -14.66 5.35 -30.67
C ILE A 9 -13.30 4.84 -31.14
N GLN A 10 -12.53 5.73 -31.75
CA GLN A 10 -11.17 5.45 -32.17
C GLN A 10 -10.40 4.98 -30.92
N PRO A 11 -9.75 3.81 -30.92
CA PRO A 11 -8.85 3.46 -29.84
C PRO A 11 -7.81 4.59 -29.74
N TYR A 12 -7.67 5.16 -28.54
CA TYR A 12 -6.68 6.18 -28.27
C TYR A 12 -5.30 5.65 -28.65
N ALA A 13 -4.80 6.08 -29.82
CA ALA A 13 -3.42 5.87 -30.20
C ALA A 13 -2.60 6.92 -29.44
N PRO A 14 -1.67 6.52 -28.56
CA PRO A 14 -1.00 7.44 -27.65
C PRO A 14 -0.10 8.36 -28.48
N ALA A 15 -0.38 9.65 -28.43
CA ALA A 15 0.52 10.65 -28.97
C ALA A 15 1.80 10.66 -28.11
N ALA A 16 2.82 9.92 -28.55
CA ALA A 16 4.19 9.89 -27.99
C ALA A 16 4.24 9.59 -26.48
N GLN A 17 4.68 8.43 -26.00
CA GLN A 17 6.09 7.99 -26.01
C GLN A 17 7.16 9.08 -25.73
N ARG A 18 6.77 10.29 -25.32
CA ARG A 18 7.57 11.03 -24.36
C ARG A 18 7.26 10.35 -23.04
N GLU A 19 8.30 9.94 -22.33
CA GLU A 19 8.23 9.22 -21.07
C GLU A 19 7.35 9.97 -20.07
N ILE A 20 6.04 9.77 -20.16
CA ILE A 20 5.11 10.10 -19.09
C ILE A 20 5.55 9.18 -17.97
N HIS A 21 6.17 9.78 -16.96
CA HIS A 21 6.48 9.26 -15.63
C HIS A 21 5.85 7.89 -15.42
N LYS A 22 6.69 6.86 -15.24
CA LYS A 22 6.19 5.55 -14.86
C LYS A 22 5.25 5.76 -13.67
N ALA A 23 4.10 5.08 -13.73
CA ALA A 23 3.19 4.99 -12.60
C ALA A 23 3.97 4.86 -11.30
N GLY A 24 3.80 5.79 -10.36
CA GLY A 24 4.46 5.70 -9.05
C GLY A 24 5.78 6.46 -8.90
N GLU A 25 6.38 6.97 -9.97
CA GLU A 25 7.53 7.87 -9.92
C GLU A 25 7.03 9.33 -9.87
N TRP A 26 6.32 9.67 -8.79
CA TRP A 26 5.92 11.06 -8.52
C TRP A 26 7.10 11.79 -7.91
N HIS A 27 7.59 12.80 -8.61
CA HIS A 27 8.69 13.63 -8.17
C HIS A 27 8.12 14.91 -7.55
N TRP A 28 8.73 15.37 -6.45
CA TRP A 28 8.29 16.61 -5.82
C TRP A 28 8.57 17.84 -6.72
N GLU A 29 9.38 17.65 -7.76
CA GLU A 29 9.67 18.59 -8.83
C GLU A 29 8.59 18.64 -9.92
N ASP A 30 7.69 17.66 -10.00
CA ASP A 30 6.64 17.60 -11.01
C ASP A 30 5.72 18.83 -10.90
N ARG A 31 5.49 19.49 -12.03
CA ARG A 31 4.67 20.71 -12.07
C ARG A 31 3.26 20.35 -12.53
N TRP A 32 2.33 21.28 -12.34
CA TRP A 32 0.94 21.10 -12.80
C TRP A 32 0.79 20.76 -14.29
N ARG A 33 1.80 21.05 -15.13
CA ARG A 33 1.82 20.72 -16.57
C ARG A 33 2.25 19.29 -16.87
N ASP A 34 2.93 18.66 -15.93
CA ASP A 34 3.47 17.30 -16.06
C ASP A 34 2.43 16.26 -15.60
N LEU A 35 1.36 16.73 -14.94
CA LEU A 35 0.24 15.90 -14.52
C LEU A 35 -0.57 15.39 -15.73
N PRO A 36 -1.10 14.16 -15.65
CA PRO A 36 -2.04 13.64 -16.64
C PRO A 36 -3.23 14.58 -16.85
N GLN A 37 -3.75 14.60 -18.08
CA GLN A 37 -4.91 15.43 -18.40
C GLN A 37 -6.07 15.11 -17.47
N GLY A 38 -6.63 16.16 -16.84
CA GLY A 38 -7.74 16.04 -15.90
C GLY A 38 -7.37 15.44 -14.54
N GLY A 39 -6.08 15.32 -14.20
CA GLY A 39 -5.64 14.68 -12.95
C GLY A 39 -6.00 13.20 -12.91
N THR A 40 -6.07 12.55 -14.08
CA THR A 40 -6.38 11.13 -14.18
C THR A 40 -5.25 10.31 -13.57
N VAL A 41 -5.60 9.22 -12.87
CA VAL A 41 -4.62 8.24 -12.39
C VAL A 41 -4.48 7.19 -13.48
N PRO A 42 -3.38 7.17 -14.26
CA PRO A 42 -3.33 6.38 -15.49
C PRO A 42 -3.11 4.88 -15.24
N GLN A 43 -2.75 4.50 -14.01
CA GLN A 43 -2.46 3.12 -13.62
C GLN A 43 -3.09 2.76 -12.28
N GLY A 44 -3.46 1.49 -12.09
CA GLY A 44 -3.95 0.98 -10.81
C GLY A 44 -2.82 0.73 -9.81
N GLY A 45 -3.17 0.56 -8.53
CA GLY A 45 -2.21 0.19 -7.48
C GLY A 45 -1.30 1.33 -7.00
N THR A 46 -1.50 2.56 -7.45
CA THR A 46 -0.60 3.69 -7.13
C THR A 46 -0.48 3.99 -5.63
N SER A 47 -1.44 3.55 -4.81
CA SER A 47 -1.39 3.68 -3.35
C SER A 47 -0.19 2.98 -2.72
N GLU A 48 0.33 1.91 -3.34
CA GLU A 48 1.53 1.19 -2.90
C GLU A 48 2.77 2.10 -2.90
N HIS A 49 2.83 3.09 -3.79
CA HIS A 49 3.97 4.02 -3.87
C HIS A 49 3.92 5.14 -2.82
N TYR A 50 2.85 5.21 -2.03
CA TYR A 50 2.69 6.23 -1.00
C TYR A 50 3.09 5.68 0.36
N ALA A 51 4.34 5.95 0.77
CA ALA A 51 4.86 5.52 2.06
C ALA A 51 4.18 6.28 3.21
N THR A 52 3.41 5.57 4.03
CA THR A 52 2.74 6.10 5.23
C THR A 52 3.48 5.78 6.52
N GLY A 53 4.62 5.08 6.44
CA GLY A 53 5.37 4.63 7.60
C GLY A 53 5.87 5.76 8.49
N GLY A 54 6.12 6.95 7.94
CA GLY A 54 6.54 8.13 8.70
C GLY A 54 5.48 8.69 9.66
N TRP A 55 4.28 8.11 9.74
CA TRP A 55 3.19 8.62 10.59
C TRP A 55 3.20 8.03 12.00
N ARG A 56 4.09 7.07 12.27
CA ARG A 56 4.13 6.34 13.54
C ARG A 56 4.70 7.16 14.68
N SER A 57 4.11 6.98 15.86
CA SER A 57 4.76 7.21 17.16
C SER A 57 5.20 5.88 17.79
N ASP A 58 4.37 4.85 17.62
CA ASP A 58 4.61 3.48 18.06
C ASP A 58 4.48 2.52 16.86
N LYS A 59 5.07 1.33 16.97
CA LYS A 59 4.96 0.25 15.98
C LYS A 59 4.66 -1.10 16.64
N PRO A 60 3.93 -2.00 15.97
CA PRO A 60 3.78 -3.37 16.44
C PRO A 60 5.09 -4.13 16.20
N ILE A 61 5.55 -4.85 17.22
CA ILE A 61 6.64 -5.82 17.14
C ILE A 61 6.02 -7.21 17.03
N PHE A 62 6.38 -7.92 15.96
CA PHE A 62 5.91 -9.28 15.68
C PHE A 62 6.88 -10.32 16.26
N ASP A 63 6.33 -11.30 16.98
CA ASP A 63 7.06 -12.47 17.47
C ASP A 63 6.54 -13.74 16.78
N ALA A 64 7.40 -14.31 15.93
CA ALA A 64 7.09 -15.50 15.15
C ALA A 64 6.98 -16.77 16.00
N ASP A 65 7.74 -16.90 17.08
CA ASP A 65 7.76 -18.09 17.95
C ASP A 65 6.43 -18.21 18.73
N THR A 66 5.83 -17.07 19.03
CA THR A 66 4.57 -16.99 19.76
C THR A 66 3.35 -17.04 18.83
N CYS A 67 3.49 -16.66 17.55
CA CYS A 67 2.40 -16.55 16.59
C CYS A 67 1.73 -17.89 16.25
N THR A 68 0.40 -17.90 16.15
CA THR A 68 -0.38 -19.07 15.70
C THR A 68 -0.83 -19.00 14.25
N HIS A 69 -0.44 -17.94 13.53
CA HIS A 69 -0.87 -17.62 12.16
C HIS A 69 -2.41 -17.64 11.97
N CYS A 70 -3.17 -17.16 12.95
CA CYS A 70 -4.64 -17.06 12.85
C CYS A 70 -5.15 -15.98 11.89
N LEU A 71 -4.25 -15.13 11.36
CA LEU A 71 -4.51 -14.06 10.39
C LEU A 71 -5.46 -12.93 10.83
N LEU A 72 -5.90 -12.88 12.09
CA LEU A 72 -6.76 -11.79 12.56
C LEU A 72 -6.08 -10.42 12.42
N CYS A 73 -4.80 -10.33 12.73
CA CYS A 73 -4.04 -9.09 12.53
C CYS A 73 -4.03 -8.62 11.07
N TRP A 74 -3.96 -9.56 10.12
CA TRP A 74 -4.02 -9.27 8.69
C TRP A 74 -5.41 -8.80 8.26
N VAL A 75 -6.46 -9.51 8.68
CA VAL A 75 -7.87 -9.15 8.37
C VAL A 75 -8.26 -7.79 8.93
N PHE A 76 -7.79 -7.46 10.15
CA PHE A 76 -8.15 -6.21 10.81
C PHE A 76 -7.24 -5.03 10.49
N CYS A 77 -6.13 -5.24 9.77
CA CYS A 77 -5.24 -4.14 9.41
C CYS A 77 -5.93 -3.23 8.36
N PRO A 78 -6.22 -1.96 8.69
CA PRO A 78 -6.91 -1.07 7.75
C PRO A 78 -6.01 -0.64 6.57
N ASP A 79 -4.70 -0.79 6.70
CA ASP A 79 -3.69 -0.34 5.74
C ASP A 79 -2.96 -1.49 5.03
N SER A 80 -3.44 -2.73 5.18
CA SER A 80 -2.81 -3.92 4.58
C SER A 80 -1.30 -4.07 4.87
N ALA A 81 -0.87 -3.65 6.06
CA ALA A 81 0.54 -3.57 6.45
C ALA A 81 1.04 -4.81 7.22
N ILE A 82 0.43 -5.98 7.00
CA ILE A 82 0.86 -7.26 7.61
C ILE A 82 1.36 -8.16 6.50
N ASP A 83 2.62 -8.56 6.58
CA ASP A 83 3.26 -9.40 5.56
C ASP A 83 2.83 -10.86 5.74
N LEU A 84 2.50 -11.50 4.62
CA LEU A 84 2.17 -12.90 4.54
C LEU A 84 3.12 -13.63 3.57
N ASP A 85 3.57 -14.81 3.96
CA ASP A 85 4.22 -15.79 3.07
C ASP A 85 3.60 -17.17 3.32
N ASP A 86 3.24 -17.88 2.25
CA ASP A 86 2.57 -19.20 2.31
C ASP A 86 1.43 -19.28 3.35
N GLY A 87 0.59 -18.25 3.41
CA GLY A 87 -0.53 -18.16 4.35
C GLY A 87 -0.15 -17.94 5.82
N LYS A 88 1.11 -17.61 6.10
CA LYS A 88 1.63 -17.32 7.45
C LYS A 88 2.02 -15.86 7.57
N VAL A 89 1.76 -15.29 8.74
CA VAL A 89 2.29 -13.96 9.09
C VAL A 89 3.81 -14.05 9.20
N THR A 90 4.52 -13.23 8.43
CA THR A 90 5.99 -13.14 8.43
C THR A 90 6.50 -11.82 8.99
N GLY A 91 5.65 -10.79 9.08
CA GLY A 91 6.08 -9.50 9.58
C GLY A 91 5.05 -8.40 9.41
N VAL A 92 5.56 -7.17 9.42
CA VAL A 92 4.81 -5.93 9.30
C VAL A 92 5.51 -5.08 8.25
N ALA A 93 4.78 -4.66 7.23
CA ALA A 93 5.28 -3.76 6.20
C ALA A 93 5.40 -2.35 6.78
N TYR A 94 6.54 -2.03 7.39
CA TYR A 94 6.76 -0.74 8.06
C TYR A 94 6.77 0.45 7.11
N ASP A 95 6.86 0.29 5.79
CA ASP A 95 6.68 1.41 4.87
C ASP A 95 5.22 1.91 4.80
N HIS A 96 4.27 1.06 5.20
CA HIS A 96 2.83 1.38 5.21
C HIS A 96 2.18 1.33 6.60
N CYS A 97 2.81 0.69 7.58
CA CYS A 97 2.27 0.62 8.94
C CYS A 97 2.19 2.01 9.59
N LYS A 98 0.99 2.43 10.00
CA LYS A 98 0.77 3.71 10.71
C LYS A 98 0.86 3.62 12.22
N GLY A 99 1.10 2.43 12.77
CA GLY A 99 1.27 2.27 14.23
C GLY A 99 -0.03 2.36 15.03
N CYS A 100 -1.19 2.10 14.41
CA CYS A 100 -2.50 2.27 15.05
C CYS A 100 -2.80 1.26 16.17
N GLY A 101 -2.05 0.15 16.27
CA GLY A 101 -2.20 -0.84 17.33
C GLY A 101 -3.38 -1.80 17.22
N ILE A 102 -4.26 -1.66 16.22
CA ILE A 102 -5.42 -2.56 16.01
C ILE A 102 -4.97 -4.02 15.92
N CYS A 103 -3.90 -4.28 15.17
CA CYS A 103 -3.37 -5.63 14.98
C CYS A 103 -2.88 -6.29 16.30
N ALA A 104 -2.36 -5.50 17.24
CA ALA A 104 -1.98 -5.97 18.57
C ALA A 104 -3.20 -6.16 19.48
N TYR A 105 -4.20 -5.26 19.39
CA TYR A 105 -5.45 -5.36 20.14
C TYR A 105 -6.28 -6.60 19.75
N GLU A 106 -6.39 -6.87 18.45
CA GLU A 106 -7.15 -8.02 17.92
C GLU A 106 -6.38 -9.33 17.98
N CYS A 107 -5.09 -9.31 18.38
CA CYS A 107 -4.30 -10.53 18.47
C CYS A 107 -4.79 -11.37 19.67
N PRO A 108 -5.35 -12.58 19.46
CA PRO A 108 -5.84 -13.42 20.56
C PRO A 108 -4.67 -14.05 21.34
N LYS A 109 -3.47 -14.05 20.76
CA LYS A 109 -2.28 -14.65 21.34
C LYS A 109 -1.40 -13.56 21.94
N GLN A 110 -1.47 -13.43 23.25
CA GLN A 110 -0.63 -12.52 24.03
C GLN A 110 0.85 -12.72 23.69
N GLY A 111 1.54 -11.62 23.38
CA GLY A 111 2.97 -11.60 23.06
C GLY A 111 3.30 -11.75 21.59
N ALA A 112 2.41 -12.29 20.74
CA ALA A 112 2.69 -12.44 19.30
C ALA A 112 2.76 -11.08 18.57
N MET A 113 2.08 -10.07 19.10
CA MET A 113 2.10 -8.68 18.61
C MET A 113 2.07 -7.73 19.80
N VAL A 114 3.09 -6.90 19.94
CA VAL A 114 3.22 -5.95 21.05
C VAL A 114 3.60 -4.58 20.52
N MET A 115 2.88 -3.53 20.95
CA MET A 115 3.23 -2.16 20.58
C MET A 115 4.48 -1.69 21.35
N ALA A 116 5.40 -1.05 20.64
CA ALA A 116 6.59 -0.42 21.19
C ALA A 116 6.83 0.93 20.52
N PRO A 117 7.59 1.85 21.13
CA PRO A 117 8.00 3.09 20.47
C PRO A 117 8.65 2.81 19.12
N ASP A 118 8.35 3.62 18.09
CA ASP A 118 8.90 3.40 16.74
C ASP A 118 10.45 3.46 16.73
N THR A 119 11.03 4.22 17.66
CA THR A 119 12.46 4.37 17.90
C THR A 119 13.13 3.10 18.46
N GLN A 120 12.37 2.12 18.94
CA GLN A 120 12.92 0.87 19.44
C GLN A 120 13.43 0.02 18.27
N GLU A 121 14.66 -0.50 18.39
CA GLU A 121 15.20 -1.44 17.41
C GLU A 121 14.38 -2.74 17.39
N LEU A 122 14.24 -3.33 16.21
CA LEU A 122 13.60 -4.63 16.06
C LEU A 122 14.49 -5.70 16.68
N PRO A 123 13.93 -6.68 17.40
CA PRO A 123 14.68 -7.84 17.84
C PRO A 123 15.29 -8.55 16.62
N GLN A 124 16.55 -9.00 16.76
CA GLN A 124 17.27 -9.74 15.72
C GLN A 124 16.77 -11.18 15.59
#